data_AF-A0A0C1IY33-F1
#
_entry.id   AF-A0A0C1IY33-F1
#
_cell.length_a   1.000
_cell.length_b   1.000
_cell.length_c   1.000
_cell.angle_alpha   90.00
_cell.angle_beta   90.00
_cell.angle_gamma   90.00
#
_symmetry.space_group_name_H-M   'P 1'
#
loop_
_entity.id
_entity.type
_entity.pdbx_description
1 polymer ?
#
loop_
_entity_poly.entity_id
_entity_poly.type
_entity_poly.pdbx_seq_one_letter_code
_entity_poly.pdbx_strand_id
1 'polypeptide(L)'
;MKQKMLDQMAAVTAAQYMQEHAKVQPALAREAELRGQLAKLNEQVQAAREQASSDHAMKALGADLMWEGWHSRTRRQLNMDLAKATAQKLRMMDQLRTAFGRKHAVETMAATERKRQKAAQAKAFLDRLLGS
;
A
#
# COMPACT_ATOMS: atom_id res chain seq x y z
N MET A 1 -30.51 -10.18 -18.89
CA MET A 1 -29.16 -10.64 -19.27
C MET A 1 -28.08 -9.63 -18.86
N LYS A 2 -28.20 -8.34 -19.20
CA LYS A 2 -27.21 -7.29 -18.87
C LYS A 2 -26.86 -7.16 -17.38
N GLN A 3 -27.84 -7.24 -16.47
CA GLN A 3 -27.58 -7.16 -15.02
C GLN A 3 -26.69 -8.29 -14.50
N LYS A 4 -27.00 -9.54 -14.85
CA LYS A 4 -26.21 -10.70 -14.42
C LYS A 4 -24.75 -10.60 -14.88
N MET A 5 -24.52 -10.08 -16.08
CA MET A 5 -23.17 -9.87 -16.61
C MET A 5 -22.42 -8.79 -15.82
N LEU A 6 -23.07 -7.67 -15.50
CA LEU A 6 -22.47 -6.61 -14.65
C LEU A 6 -22.16 -7.11 -13.24
N ASP A 7 -23.02 -7.95 -12.66
CA ASP A 7 -22.79 -8.56 -11.35
C ASP A 7 -21.60 -9.52 -11.37
N GLN A 8 -21.46 -10.33 -12.43
CA GLN A 8 -20.30 -11.19 -12.63
C GLN A 8 -19.01 -10.38 -12.80
N MET A 9 -19.04 -9.32 -13.62
CA MET A 9 -17.89 -8.43 -13.78
C MET A 9 -17.52 -7.73 -12.47
N ALA A 10 -18.50 -7.34 -11.65
CA ALA A 10 -18.24 -6.75 -10.34
C ALA A 10 -17.53 -7.76 -9.42
N ALA A 11 -17.97 -9.01 -9.40
CA ALA A 11 -17.32 -10.07 -8.63
C ALA A 11 -15.86 -10.31 -9.08
N VAL A 12 -15.62 -10.39 -10.39
CA VAL A 12 -14.27 -10.60 -10.95
C VAL A 12 -13.35 -9.43 -10.63
N THR A 13 -13.82 -8.20 -10.84
CA THR A 13 -13.00 -6.99 -10.55
C THR A 13 -12.75 -6.80 -9.06
N ALA A 14 -13.68 -7.20 -8.19
CA ALA A 14 -13.46 -7.24 -6.74
C ALA A 14 -12.39 -8.27 -6.35
N ALA A 15 -12.45 -9.49 -6.91
CA ALA A 15 -11.43 -10.52 -6.68
C ALA A 15 -10.04 -10.07 -7.15
N GLN A 16 -9.97 -9.44 -8.33
CA GLN A 16 -8.71 -8.91 -8.83
C GLN A 16 -8.16 -7.77 -7.96
N TYR A 17 -9.01 -6.86 -7.48
CA TYR A 17 -8.59 -5.85 -6.51
C TYR A 17 -8.04 -6.47 -5.21
N MET A 18 -8.70 -7.49 -4.67
CA MET A 18 -8.23 -8.19 -3.47
C MET A 18 -6.87 -8.87 -3.69
N GLN A 19 -6.66 -9.46 -4.86
CA GLN A 19 -5.38 -10.05 -5.24
C GLN A 19 -4.27 -9.00 -5.32
N GLU A 20 -4.51 -7.86 -5.97
CA GLU A 20 -3.52 -6.78 -6.04
C GLU A 20 -3.25 -6.16 -4.66
N HIS A 21 -4.27 -6.03 -3.82
CA HIS A 21 -4.11 -5.57 -2.45
C HIS A 21 -3.23 -6.51 -1.62
N ALA A 22 -3.43 -7.82 -1.75
CA ALA A 22 -2.61 -8.82 -1.07
C ALA A 22 -1.14 -8.77 -1.53
N LYS A 23 -0.88 -8.54 -2.82
CA LYS A 23 0.48 -8.40 -3.36
C LYS A 23 1.23 -7.20 -2.78
N VAL A 24 0.54 -6.12 -2.45
CA VAL A 24 1.15 -4.90 -1.89
C VAL A 24 1.66 -5.10 -0.46
N GLN A 25 0.99 -5.94 0.34
CA GLN A 25 1.27 -6.07 1.78
C GLN A 25 2.76 -6.36 2.09
N PRO A 26 3.44 -7.30 1.40
CA PRO A 26 4.87 -7.53 1.58
C PRO A 26 5.74 -6.29 1.32
N ALA A 27 5.40 -5.47 0.31
CA ALA A 27 6.18 -4.27 -0.01
C ALA A 27 6.04 -3.19 1.07
N LEU A 28 4.85 -3.04 1.64
CA LEU A 28 4.61 -2.16 2.79
C LEU A 28 5.36 -2.64 4.04
N ALA A 29 5.30 -3.94 4.32
CA ALA A 29 6.00 -4.54 5.44
C ALA A 29 7.52 -4.34 5.32
N ARG A 30 8.08 -4.53 4.12
CA ARG A 30 9.52 -4.35 3.86
C ARG A 30 9.98 -2.90 4.05
N GLU A 31 9.19 -1.93 3.57
CA GLU A 31 9.48 -0.51 3.79
C GLU A 31 9.44 -0.16 5.30
N ALA A 32 8.44 -0.65 6.02
CA ALA A 32 8.31 -0.43 7.46
C ALA A 32 9.48 -1.04 8.23
N GLU A 33 9.89 -2.25 7.86
CA GLU A 33 11.05 -2.95 8.44
C GLU A 33 12.34 -2.12 8.25
N LEU A 34 12.60 -1.65 7.03
CA LEU A 34 13.79 -0.85 6.71
C LEU A 34 13.82 0.49 7.46
N ARG A 35 12.66 1.14 7.61
CA ARG A 35 12.53 2.34 8.46
C ARG A 35 12.81 2.02 9.92
N GLY A 36 12.31 0.90 10.42
CA GLY A 36 12.60 0.43 11.78
C GLY A 36 14.09 0.15 12.00
N GLN A 37 14.77 -0.46 11.03
CA GLN A 37 16.22 -0.68 11.08
C GLN A 37 17.01 0.64 11.10
N LEU A 38 16.61 1.62 10.29
CA LEU A 38 17.20 2.96 10.31
C LEU A 38 16.98 3.68 11.64
N ALA A 39 15.77 3.59 12.21
CA ALA A 39 15.47 4.18 13.51
C ALA A 39 16.36 3.58 14.61
N LYS A 40 16.45 2.24 14.68
CA LYS A 40 17.34 1.54 15.62
C LYS A 40 18.81 1.93 15.44
N LEU A 41 19.28 2.05 14.19
CA LEU A 41 20.65 2.47 13.92
C LEU A 41 20.92 3.88 14.44
N ASN A 42 19.98 4.80 14.24
CA ASN A 42 20.10 6.16 14.75
C ASN A 42 20.08 6.21 16.29
N GLU A 43 19.23 5.42 16.95
CA GLU A 43 19.18 5.29 18.41
C GLU A 43 20.52 4.79 18.98
N GLN A 44 21.11 3.75 18.37
CA GLN A 44 22.41 3.21 18.78
C GLN A 44 23.52 4.24 18.67
N VAL A 45 23.54 5.02 17.59
CA VAL A 45 24.53 6.10 17.38
C VAL A 45 24.35 7.21 18.41
N GLN A 46 23.10 7.58 18.70
CA GLN A 46 22.81 8.63 19.67
C GLN A 46 23.23 8.20 21.09
N ALA A 47 22.87 6.98 21.50
CA ALA A 47 23.25 6.44 22.80
C ALA A 47 24.78 6.34 22.97
N ALA A 48 25.49 5.89 21.92
CA ALA A 48 26.96 5.81 21.94
C ALA A 48 27.61 7.19 22.09
N ARG A 49 27.05 8.23 21.44
CA ARG A 49 27.54 9.62 21.56
C ARG A 49 27.29 10.19 22.95
N GLU A 50 26.13 9.92 23.54
CA GLU A 50 25.79 10.35 24.90
C GLU A 50 26.70 9.71 25.95
N GLN A 51 27.02 8.42 25.80
CA GLN A 51 28.00 7.73 26.65
C GLN A 51 29.43 8.26 26.47
N ALA A 52 29.84 8.58 25.25
CA ALA A 52 31.17 9.15 24.99
C ALA A 52 31.32 10.59 25.53
N SER A 53 30.23 11.34 25.63
CA SER A 53 30.24 12.71 26.16
C SER A 53 30.37 12.78 27.68
N SER A 54 30.05 11.71 28.42
CA SER A 54 30.06 11.70 29.90
C SER A 54 31.36 11.19 30.50
N ASP A 55 32.14 10.42 29.75
CA ASP A 55 33.39 9.82 30.21
C ASP A 55 34.57 10.45 29.45
N HIS A 56 35.19 11.48 30.03
CA HIS A 56 36.43 12.09 29.50
C HIS A 56 37.59 11.10 29.62
N ALA A 57 37.63 10.12 28.73
CA ALA A 57 38.77 9.24 28.58
C ALA A 57 39.07 9.07 27.09
N MET A 58 40.18 9.67 26.68
CA MET A 58 41.01 9.25 25.55
C MET A 58 40.93 7.72 25.32
N LYS A 59 40.07 7.25 24.41
CA LYS A 59 40.04 5.84 24.01
C LYS A 59 39.77 5.70 22.51
N ALA A 60 40.86 5.38 21.81
CA ALA A 60 40.93 4.63 20.56
C ALA A 60 40.38 5.27 19.28
N LEU A 61 41.10 6.28 18.75
CA LEU A 61 40.93 6.85 17.41
C LEU A 61 40.78 5.80 16.27
N GLY A 62 41.33 4.60 16.43
CA GLY A 62 41.20 3.51 15.45
C GLY A 62 39.88 2.72 15.51
N ALA A 63 39.36 2.47 16.72
CA ALA A 63 38.09 1.76 16.89
C ALA A 63 36.90 2.65 16.48
N ASP A 64 36.99 3.94 16.77
CA ASP A 64 35.97 4.93 16.43
C ASP A 64 35.87 5.15 14.91
N LEU A 65 37.00 5.16 14.19
CA LEU A 65 37.01 5.26 12.73
C LEU A 65 36.40 4.02 12.04
N MET A 66 36.67 2.81 12.56
CA MET A 66 36.05 1.59 12.03
C MET A 66 34.55 1.55 12.30
N TRP A 67 34.13 2.01 13.48
CA TRP A 67 32.72 2.12 13.87
C TRP A 67 31.97 3.14 13.01
N GLU A 68 32.49 4.36 12.84
CA GLU A 68 31.92 5.40 11.97
C GLU A 68 31.88 4.95 10.50
N GLY A 69 32.93 4.26 10.03
CA GLY A 69 32.96 3.66 8.70
C GLY A 69 31.93 2.54 8.51
N TRP A 70 31.67 1.73 9.53
CA TRP A 70 30.59 0.73 9.51
C TRP A 70 29.21 1.40 9.54
N HIS A 71 29.00 2.39 10.40
CA HIS A 71 27.74 3.13 10.51
C HIS A 71 27.38 3.81 9.19
N SER A 72 28.32 4.55 8.60
CA SER A 72 28.12 5.25 7.32
C SER A 72 27.77 4.27 6.18
N ARG A 73 28.49 3.15 6.08
CA ARG A 73 28.20 2.10 5.08
C ARG A 73 26.84 1.44 5.31
N THR A 74 26.53 1.09 6.55
CA THR A 74 25.27 0.43 6.92
C THR A 74 24.07 1.36 6.66
N ARG A 75 24.17 2.62 7.08
CA ARG A 75 23.16 3.65 6.80
C ARG A 75 22.98 3.87 5.31
N ARG A 76 24.06 3.92 4.53
CA ARG A 76 23.98 4.05 3.07
C ARG A 76 23.26 2.85 2.44
N GLN A 77 23.60 1.63 2.86
CA GLN A 77 22.97 0.42 2.38
C GLN A 77 21.47 0.39 2.70
N LEU A 78 21.09 0.67 3.96
CA LEU A 78 19.69 0.73 4.38
C LEU A 78 18.90 1.79 3.60
N ASN A 79 19.48 2.96 3.34
CA ASN A 79 18.83 4.00 2.52
C ASN A 79 18.65 3.57 1.06
N MET A 80 19.64 2.89 0.46
CA MET A 80 19.51 2.35 -0.88
C MET A 80 18.40 1.29 -0.95
N ASP A 81 18.33 0.40 0.03
CA ASP A 81 17.30 -0.64 0.08
C ASP A 81 15.92 -0.04 0.37
N LEU A 82 15.84 1.01 1.19
CA LEU A 82 14.61 1.78 1.41
C LEU A 82 14.14 2.45 0.12
N ALA A 83 15.04 3.06 -0.64
CA ALA A 83 14.71 3.67 -1.92
C ALA A 83 14.17 2.64 -2.91
N LYS A 84 14.78 1.45 -3.00
CA LYS A 84 14.30 0.34 -3.84
C LYS A 84 12.91 -0.13 -3.40
N ALA A 85 12.72 -0.37 -2.09
CA ALA A 85 11.43 -0.80 -1.54
C ALA A 85 10.34 0.24 -1.80
N THR A 86 10.66 1.52 -1.64
CA THR A 86 9.75 2.64 -1.92
C THR A 86 9.38 2.69 -3.40
N ALA A 87 10.34 2.56 -4.31
CA ALA A 87 10.09 2.53 -5.75
C ALA A 87 9.26 1.30 -6.18
N GLN A 88 9.49 0.14 -5.55
CA GLN A 88 8.65 -1.04 -5.76
C GLN A 88 7.23 -0.80 -5.26
N LYS A 89 7.05 -0.29 -4.04
CA LYS A 89 5.73 0.05 -3.49
C LYS A 89 4.97 1.00 -4.42
N LEU A 90 5.61 2.08 -4.88
CA LEU A 90 4.95 3.06 -5.75
C LEU A 90 4.41 2.42 -7.04
N ARG A 91 5.19 1.52 -7.67
CA ARG A 91 4.75 0.77 -8.85
C ARG A 91 3.55 -0.13 -8.55
N MET A 92 3.57 -0.83 -7.41
CA MET A 92 2.47 -1.72 -7.01
C MET A 92 1.21 -0.93 -6.61
N MET A 93 1.38 0.26 -6.02
CA MET A 93 0.28 1.18 -5.71
C MET A 93 -0.44 1.68 -6.95
N ASP A 94 0.29 1.95 -8.04
CA ASP A 94 -0.32 2.38 -9.29
C ASP A 94 -1.20 1.27 -9.92
N GLN A 95 -0.73 0.03 -9.86
CA GLN A 95 -1.51 -1.15 -10.28
C GLN A 95 -2.75 -1.34 -9.39
N LEU A 96 -2.60 -1.22 -8.07
CA LEU A 96 -3.73 -1.31 -7.13
C LEU A 96 -4.77 -0.21 -7.39
N ARG A 97 -4.33 1.02 -7.67
CA ARG A 97 -5.20 2.16 -8.02
C ARG A 97 -6.00 1.88 -9.29
N THR A 98 -5.36 1.29 -10.30
CA THR A 98 -6.02 0.92 -11.56
C THR A 98 -7.04 -0.19 -11.34
N ALA A 99 -6.71 -1.23 -10.57
CA ALA A 99 -7.63 -2.31 -10.22
C ALA A 99 -8.84 -1.80 -9.41
N PHE A 100 -8.60 -0.90 -8.45
CA PHE A 100 -9.66 -0.22 -7.70
C PHE A 100 -10.57 0.61 -8.61
N GLY A 101 -10.00 1.41 -9.50
CA GLY A 101 -10.78 2.22 -10.45
C GLY A 101 -11.70 1.38 -11.32
N ARG A 102 -11.19 0.24 -11.83
CA ARG A 102 -12.00 -0.73 -12.61
C ARG A 102 -13.12 -1.34 -11.77
N LYS A 103 -12.82 -1.80 -10.56
CA LYS A 103 -13.82 -2.31 -9.60
C LYS A 103 -14.92 -1.28 -9.38
N HIS A 104 -14.55 -0.04 -9.04
CA HIS A 104 -15.50 1.02 -8.73
C HIS A 104 -16.38 1.40 -9.92
N ALA A 105 -15.80 1.46 -11.13
CA ALA A 105 -16.56 1.71 -12.35
C ALA A 105 -17.61 0.63 -12.60
N VAL A 106 -17.23 -0.64 -12.49
CA VAL A 106 -18.16 -1.77 -12.72
C VAL A 106 -19.24 -1.82 -11.64
N GLU A 107 -18.91 -1.58 -10.37
CA GLU A 107 -19.89 -1.48 -9.28
C GLU A 107 -20.90 -0.37 -9.53
N THR A 108 -20.44 0.80 -9.99
CA THR A 108 -21.30 1.95 -10.32
C THR A 108 -22.23 1.63 -11.49
N MET A 109 -21.71 0.98 -12.54
CA MET A 109 -22.51 0.53 -13.69
C MET A 109 -23.57 -0.49 -13.26
N ALA A 110 -23.19 -1.48 -12.44
CA ALA A 110 -24.11 -2.48 -11.92
C ALA A 110 -25.22 -1.84 -11.07
N ALA A 111 -24.88 -0.90 -10.18
CA ALA A 111 -25.85 -0.19 -9.36
C ALA A 111 -26.81 0.67 -10.21
N THR A 112 -26.30 1.34 -11.24
CA THR A 112 -27.09 2.17 -12.15
C THR A 112 -28.08 1.32 -12.95
N GLU A 113 -27.64 0.18 -13.48
CA GLU A 113 -28.50 -0.74 -14.23
C GLU A 113 -29.58 -1.36 -13.33
N ARG A 114 -29.28 -1.71 -12.07
CA ARG A 114 -30.29 -2.17 -11.09
C ARG A 114 -31.36 -1.10 -10.87
N LYS A 115 -30.97 0.16 -10.69
CA LYS A 115 -31.91 1.28 -10.51
C LYS A 115 -32.80 1.43 -11.75
N ARG A 116 -32.21 1.37 -12.95
CA ARG A 116 -32.93 1.46 -14.22
C ARG A 116 -33.97 0.34 -14.37
N GLN A 117 -33.60 -0.90 -14.06
CA GLN A 117 -34.51 -2.04 -14.14
C GLN A 117 -35.66 -1.94 -13.14
N LYS A 118 -35.38 -1.54 -11.89
CA LYS A 118 -36.43 -1.31 -10.89
C LYS A 118 -37.41 -0.22 -11.32
N ALA A 119 -36.92 0.90 -11.86
CA ALA A 119 -37.77 1.97 -12.37
C ALA A 119 -38.64 1.52 -13.54
N ALA A 120 -38.08 0.75 -14.48
CA ALA A 120 -38.83 0.19 -15.61
C ALA A 120 -39.91 -0.79 -15.16
N GLN A 121 -39.61 -1.64 -14.17
CA GLN A 121 -40.57 -2.57 -13.58
C GLN A 121 -41.70 -1.84 -12.85
N ALA A 122 -41.38 -0.81 -12.05
CA ALA A 122 -42.37 -0.01 -11.36
C ALA A 122 -43.32 0.70 -12.34
N LYS A 123 -42.78 1.28 -13.42
CA LYS A 123 -43.59 1.89 -14.47
C LYS A 123 -44.51 0.87 -15.15
N ALA A 124 -43.96 -0.26 -15.59
CA ALA A 124 -44.75 -1.31 -16.23
C ALA A 124 -45.85 -1.88 -15.33
N PHE A 125 -45.61 -1.95 -14.02
CA PHE A 125 -46.61 -2.36 -13.04
C PHE A 125 -47.74 -1.33 -12.91
N LEU A 126 -47.41 -0.04 -12.82
CA LEU A 126 -48.40 1.04 -12.78
C LEU A 126 -49.25 1.09 -14.06
N ASP A 127 -48.62 0.99 -15.23
CA ASP A 127 -49.32 0.99 -16.51
C ASP A 127 -50.33 -0.18 -16.59
N ARG A 128 -50.01 -1.33 -15.98
CA ARG A 128 -50.88 -2.50 -15.92
C ARG A 128 -52.06 -2.35 -14.95
N LEU A 129 -51.90 -1.56 -13.89
CA LEU A 129 -52.98 -1.25 -12.94
C LEU A 129 -53.95 -0.18 -13.44
N LEU A 130 -53.47 0.74 -14.29
CA LEU A 130 -54.28 1.82 -14.87
C LEU A 130 -54.96 1.42 -16.20
N GLY A 131 -54.56 0.29 -16.79
CA GLY A 131 -55.11 -0.25 -18.04
C GLY A 131 -56.23 -1.29 -17.86
N SER A 132 -56.77 -1.43 -16.66
CA SER A 132 -57.95 -2.25 -16.30
C SER A 132 -59.01 -1.37 -15.67
#